data_AF-A0A4Q4CJ20-F1
#
_entry.id   AF-A0A4Q4CJ20-F1
#
_cell.length_a   1.000
_cell.length_b   1.000
_cell.length_c   1.000
_cell.angle_alpha   90.00
_cell.angle_beta   90.00
_cell.angle_gamma   90.00
#
_symmetry.space_group_name_H-M   'P 1'
#
loop_
_entity.id
_entity.type
_entity.pdbx_description
1 polymer ?
#
loop_
_entity_poly.entity_id
_entity_poly.type
_entity_poly.pdbx_seq_one_letter_code
_entity_poly.pdbx_strand_id
1 'polypeptide(L)' 'MTREEKLERAGEFALGLLEGAERQAFEAEMARDPELAAMASGFADKLRALDETGAGAANPAVWAAVERRLEG' A
#
# COMPACT_ATOMS: atom_id res chain seq x y z
N MET A 1 -0.04 7.95 20.20
CA MET A 1 -1.20 7.38 19.51
C MET A 1 -1.67 6.16 20.27
N THR A 2 -2.97 6.06 20.53
CA THR A 2 -3.60 4.87 21.10
C THR A 2 -3.60 3.74 20.07
N ARG A 3 -3.85 2.50 20.52
CA ARG A 3 -3.93 1.35 19.60
C ARG A 3 -5.10 1.47 18.60
N GLU A 4 -6.19 2.11 19.02
CA GLU A 4 -7.37 2.32 18.19
C GLU A 4 -7.08 3.33 17.07
N GLU A 5 -6.45 4.46 17.41
CA GLU A 5 -5.99 5.46 16.43
C GLU A 5 -4.97 4.85 15.43
N LYS A 6 -4.06 3.98 15.89
CA LYS A 6 -3.14 3.25 15.01
C LYS A 6 -3.90 2.38 14.01
N LEU A 7 -4.93 1.67 14.47
CA LEU A 7 -5.72 0.76 13.66
C LEU A 7 -6.51 1.52 12.58
N GLU A 8 -7.12 2.65 12.94
CA GLU A 8 -7.84 3.52 12.01
C GLU A 8 -6.91 4.04 10.91
N ARG A 9 -5.81 4.68 11.28
CA ARG A 9 -4.85 5.23 10.30
C ARG A 9 -4.20 4.16 9.42
N ALA A 10 -3.94 2.97 9.97
CA ALA A 10 -3.46 1.83 9.18
C ALA A 10 -4.49 1.39 8.12
N GLY A 11 -5.78 1.46 8.43
CA GLY A 11 -6.86 1.21 7.48
C GLY A 11 -6.93 2.28 6.40
N GLU A 12 -6.87 3.56 6.76
CA GLU A 12 -6.84 4.69 5.82
C GLU A 12 -5.65 4.61 4.86
N PHE A 13 -4.47 4.29 5.38
CA PHE A 13 -3.27 4.05 4.58
C PHE A 13 -3.47 2.90 3.59
N ALA A 14 -3.99 1.75 4.05
CA ALA A 14 -4.20 0.59 3.20
C ALA A 14 -5.25 0.81 2.11
N LEU A 15 -6.27 1.63 2.37
CA LEU A 15 -7.29 2.02 1.40
C LEU A 15 -6.82 3.15 0.45
N GLY A 16 -5.61 3.69 0.64
CA GLY A 16 -5.06 4.77 -0.17
C GLY A 16 -5.70 6.13 0.09
N LEU A 17 -6.26 6.35 1.28
CA LEU A 17 -6.91 7.61 1.66
C LEU A 17 -5.91 8.68 2.13
N LEU A 18 -4.69 8.28 2.48
CA LEU A 18 -3.62 9.20 2.83
C LEU A 18 -2.88 9.65 1.57
N GLU A 19 -2.74 10.96 1.39
CA GLU A 19 -2.12 11.56 0.21
C GLU A 19 -0.90 12.43 0.54
N GLY A 20 -0.02 12.62 -0.45
CA GLY A 20 1.09 13.57 -0.39
C GLY A 20 1.96 13.44 0.87
N ALA A 21 2.03 14.52 1.65
CA ALA A 21 2.86 14.61 2.85
C ALA A 21 2.36 13.71 4.00
N GLU A 22 1.05 13.49 4.10
CA GLU A 22 0.45 12.68 5.15
C GLU A 22 0.85 11.21 4.99
N ARG A 23 0.77 10.71 3.76
CA ARG A 23 1.25 9.37 3.41
C ARG A 23 2.73 9.19 3.75
N GLN A 24 3.57 10.14 3.37
CA GLN A 24 5.02 10.08 3.65
C GLN A 24 5.31 10.10 5.15
N ALA A 25 4.57 10.90 5.92
CA ALA A 25 4.69 10.92 7.37
C ALA A 25 4.29 9.57 7.99
N PHE A 26 3.20 8.95 7.50
CA PHE A 26 2.78 7.62 7.94
C PHE A 26 3.81 6.53 7.60
N GLU A 27 4.39 6.57 6.40
CA GLU A 27 5.47 5.65 6.00
C GLU A 27 6.71 5.79 6.90
N ALA A 28 7.10 7.02 7.24
CA ALA A 28 8.19 7.29 8.18
C ALA A 28 7.88 6.83 9.61
N GLU A 29 6.61 6.85 10.01
CA GLU A 29 6.14 6.36 11.31
C GLU A 29 6.18 4.82 11.37
N MET A 30 5.69 4.14 10.33
CA MET A 30 5.78 2.67 10.21
C MET A 30 7.22 2.16 10.28
N ALA A 31 8.18 2.91 9.72
CA ALA A 31 9.60 2.54 9.80
C ALA A 31 10.15 2.51 11.23
N ARG A 32 9.46 3.15 12.18
CA ARG A 32 9.87 3.28 13.60
C ARG A 32 8.91 2.57 14.55
N ASP A 33 7.73 2.16 14.09
CA ASP A 33 6.71 1.46 14.87
C ASP A 33 6.31 0.13 14.21
N PRO A 34 6.90 -0.99 14.64
CA PRO A 34 6.61 -2.31 14.10
C PRO A 34 5.15 -2.76 14.29
N GLU A 35 4.47 -2.29 15.33
CA GLU A 35 3.06 -2.62 15.56
C GLU A 35 2.18 -1.97 14.49
N LEU A 36 2.44 -0.69 14.19
CA LEU A 36 1.75 0.03 13.14
C LEU A 36 1.98 -0.59 11.76
N ALA A 37 3.22 -0.99 11.46
CA ALA A 37 3.56 -1.69 10.22
C ALA A 37 2.81 -3.03 10.10
N ALA A 38 2.72 -3.79 11.20
CA ALA A 38 1.98 -5.05 11.23
C ALA A 38 0.48 -4.85 11.01
N MET A 39 -0.12 -3.79 11.58
CA MET A 39 -1.53 -3.46 11.35
C MET A 39 -1.79 -3.12 9.88
N ALA A 40 -0.95 -2.28 9.26
CA ALA A 40 -1.07 -1.92 7.85
C ALA A 40 -0.93 -3.13 6.92
N SER A 41 0.08 -4.00 7.16
CA SER A 41 0.24 -5.25 6.42
C SER A 41 -0.98 -6.16 6.55
N GLY A 42 -1.55 -6.26 7.77
CA GLY A 42 -2.74 -7.06 8.02
C GLY A 42 -3.99 -6.57 7.27
N PHE A 43 -4.10 -5.27 6.98
CA PHE A 43 -5.13 -4.76 6.08
C PHE A 43 -4.85 -5.12 4.62
N ALA A 44 -3.60 -4.97 4.15
CA ALA A 44 -3.22 -5.36 2.79
C ALA A 44 -3.48 -6.85 2.53
N ASP A 45 -3.19 -7.72 3.49
CA ASP A 45 -3.49 -9.16 3.41
C ASP A 45 -4.99 -9.44 3.27
N LYS A 46 -5.85 -8.71 4.00
CA LYS A 46 -7.31 -8.88 3.93
C LYS A 46 -7.88 -8.38 2.61
N LEU A 47 -7.29 -7.33 2.04
CA LEU A 47 -7.75 -6.73 0.78
C LEU A 47 -7.22 -7.48 -0.46
N ARG A 48 -6.18 -8.30 -0.33
CA ARG A 48 -5.58 -9.06 -1.44
C ARG A 48 -6.59 -9.84 -2.28
N ALA A 49 -7.55 -10.51 -1.62
CA ALA A 49 -8.58 -11.27 -2.33
C ALA A 49 -9.46 -10.38 -3.24
N LEU A 50 -9.67 -9.11 -2.87
CA LEU A 50 -10.38 -8.15 -3.71
C LEU A 50 -9.50 -7.70 -4.88
N ASP A 51 -8.22 -7.41 -4.64
CA ASP A 51 -7.28 -7.01 -5.71
C ASP A 51 -7.16 -8.10 -6.79
N GLU A 52 -7.08 -9.37 -6.40
CA GLU A 52 -7.00 -10.51 -7.32
C GLU A 52 -8.23 -10.62 -8.23
N THR A 53 -9.40 -10.20 -7.77
CA THR A 53 -10.63 -10.22 -8.57
C THR A 53 -10.71 -9.08 -9.59
N GLY A 54 -9.90 -8.03 -9.42
CA GLY A 54 -9.87 -6.85 -10.29
C GLY A 54 -8.88 -6.92 -11.45
N ALA A 55 -8.11 -8.01 -11.58
CA ALA A 55 -7.06 -8.12 -12.58
C ALA A 55 -7.63 -8.15 -14.02
N GLY A 56 -7.57 -7.02 -14.72
CA GLY A 56 -7.82 -6.92 -16.15
C GLY A 56 -6.60 -7.35 -16.99
N ALA A 57 -6.80 -7.54 -18.30
CA ALA A 57 -5.70 -7.84 -19.21
C ALA A 57 -4.71 -6.66 -19.27
N ALA A 58 -3.43 -6.93 -19.03
CA ALA A 58 -2.38 -5.92 -19.16
C ALA A 58 -2.23 -5.44 -20.61
N ASN A 59 -1.93 -4.15 -20.80
CA ASN A 59 -1.64 -3.60 -22.12
C ASN A 59 -0.23 -4.04 -22.59
N PRO A 60 -0.09 -4.79 -23.69
CA PRO A 60 1.21 -5.30 -24.14
C PRO A 60 2.23 -4.21 -24.45
N ALA A 61 1.80 -3.06 -24.96
CA ALA A 61 2.69 -1.94 -25.27
C ALA A 61 3.26 -1.29 -24.02
N VAL A 62 2.46 -1.21 -22.94
CA VAL A 62 2.93 -0.73 -21.63
C VAL A 62 3.91 -1.73 -21.03
N TRP A 63 3.61 -3.03 -21.11
CA TRP A 63 4.51 -4.08 -20.62
C TRP A 63 5.88 -4.03 -21.30
N ALA A 64 5.92 -4.00 -22.63
CA ALA A 64 7.16 -3.89 -23.39
C ALA A 64 7.95 -2.60 -23.07
N ALA A 65 7.27 -1.50 -22.70
CA ALA A 65 7.93 -0.27 -22.28
C ALA A 65 8.58 -0.40 -20.90
N VAL A 66 7.95 -1.14 -19.98
CA VAL A 66 8.53 -1.46 -18.66
C VAL A 66 9.76 -2.34 -18.82
N GLU A 67 9.69 -3.41 -19.63
CA GLU A 67 10.82 -4.33 -19.89
C GLU A 67 12.06 -3.58 -20.39
N ARG A 68 11.91 -2.75 -21.44
CA ARG A 68 13.02 -1.94 -21.98
C ARG A 68 13.63 -0.99 -20.95
N ARG A 69 12.85 -0.50 -19.98
CA ARG A 69 13.35 0.39 -18.92
C ARG A 69 14.17 -0.37 -17.88
N LEU A 70 13.83 -1.63 -17.60
CA LEU A 70 14.53 -2.47 -16.64
C LEU A 70 15.83 -3.05 -17.20
N GLU A 71 15.88 -3.29 -18.51
CA GLU A 71 17.06 -3.80 -19.24
C GLU A 71 18.07 -2.71 -19.64
N GLY A 72 17.80 -1.45 -19.26
CA GLY A 72 18.63 -0.28 -19.58
C GLY A 72 19.97 -0.22 -18.87
#